data_AF-A0A4Q5YZI3-F1
#
_entry.id   AF-A0A4Q5YZI3-F1
#
_cell.length_a   1.000
_cell.length_b   1.000
_cell.length_c   1.000
_cell.angle_alpha   90.00
_cell.angle_beta   90.00
_cell.angle_gamma   90.00
#
_symmetry.space_group_name_H-M   'P 1'
#
loop_
_entity.id
_entity.type
_entity.pdbx_description
1 polymer ?
#
loop_
_entity_poly.entity_id
_entity_poly.type
_entity_poly.pdbx_seq_one_letter_code
_entity_poly.pdbx_strand_id
1 'polypeptide(L)'
;QSTNIRSAFLKYVTTLFQLSGTPEMEASMKSVTVMRLERDLAVAQMSRIQMRDPYKTYNKYTLSELCGVSKNINWIALLPQYQIPAQDSVLVNSPQFFAGLSNLLAKYPLNDWKVYLQWTLLRNAAEHLSTPFVQAAFDFNKAQTGQKVQTPRWQRMSSLTDRNLGDLLGQLYVAKYFKPEAKTRMDELISNLRKAFEIRINGLEWMSAATKKNALAKLAAFRPKVGYTEKWRNYEGLEIRPDNYFANIRNAESWRYRDNIAQLGKPVDRTRFGMTPPTVNASYSATMNEIQFPAGILQFPFFDPSADDAVNYGGIGAVIGHEMSHGFDDTGSQYDKDGNLKNWWTEADRAKFTERTDMLVKQFNAYTVVDTVHVLGKLTLGENIGDLGGLNAAYTAFKMTPQGKGTEKIDGLTPDQRFFLSWA
;
A
#
# COMPACT_ATOMS: atom_id res chain seq x y z
N GLN A 1 2.86 8.89 -25.20
CA GLN A 1 3.02 7.73 -24.29
C GLN A 1 1.75 6.89 -24.14
N SER A 2 0.60 7.47 -23.74
CA SER A 2 -0.67 6.72 -23.51
C SER A 2 -1.18 5.92 -24.73
N THR A 3 -1.09 6.46 -25.96
CA THR A 3 -1.50 5.73 -27.17
C THR A 3 -0.66 4.46 -27.40
N ASN A 4 0.66 4.52 -27.18
CA ASN A 4 1.53 3.36 -27.36
C ASN A 4 1.23 2.25 -26.35
N ILE A 5 0.94 2.61 -25.09
CA ILE A 5 0.55 1.65 -24.04
C ILE A 5 -0.78 0.97 -24.40
N ARG A 6 -1.76 1.72 -24.92
CA ARG A 6 -3.05 1.16 -25.36
C ARG A 6 -2.90 0.21 -26.56
N SER A 7 -2.02 0.55 -27.52
CA SER A 7 -1.70 -0.36 -28.62
C SER A 7 -0.99 -1.63 -28.13
N ALA A 8 -0.06 -1.51 -27.18
CA ALA A 8 0.60 -2.66 -26.56
C ALA A 8 -0.38 -3.54 -25.77
N PHE A 9 -1.38 -2.93 -25.11
CA PHE A 9 -2.44 -3.65 -24.43
C PHE A 9 -3.28 -4.49 -25.39
N LEU A 10 -3.74 -3.90 -26.50
CA LEU A 10 -4.49 -4.65 -27.53
C LEU A 10 -3.66 -5.82 -28.08
N LYS A 11 -2.38 -5.59 -28.38
CA LYS A 11 -1.46 -6.65 -28.82
C LYS A 11 -1.37 -7.76 -27.77
N TYR A 12 -1.19 -7.40 -26.50
CA TYR A 12 -1.08 -8.37 -25.41
C TYR A 12 -2.35 -9.23 -25.28
N VAL A 13 -3.54 -8.61 -25.30
CA VAL A 13 -4.82 -9.32 -25.26
C VAL A 13 -4.95 -10.28 -26.44
N THR A 14 -4.71 -9.80 -27.66
CA THR A 14 -4.74 -10.63 -28.88
C THR A 14 -3.79 -11.82 -28.76
N THR A 15 -2.53 -11.58 -28.33
CA THR A 15 -1.52 -12.64 -28.16
C THR A 15 -1.99 -13.71 -27.17
N LEU A 16 -2.55 -13.33 -26.02
CA LEU A 16 -3.00 -14.34 -25.05
C LEU A 16 -4.16 -15.19 -25.58
N PHE A 17 -5.10 -14.59 -26.30
CA PHE A 17 -6.17 -15.36 -26.94
C PHE A 17 -5.63 -16.32 -28.01
N GLN A 18 -4.67 -15.89 -28.83
CA GLN A 18 -4.01 -16.76 -29.81
C GLN A 18 -3.27 -17.93 -29.15
N LEU A 19 -2.52 -17.66 -28.08
CA LEU A 19 -1.82 -18.70 -27.32
C LEU A 19 -2.77 -19.70 -26.65
N SER A 20 -4.04 -19.30 -26.42
CA SER A 20 -5.10 -20.20 -25.95
C SER A 20 -5.85 -20.95 -27.06
N GLY A 21 -5.40 -20.82 -28.33
CA GLY A 21 -5.97 -21.50 -29.50
C GLY A 21 -7.06 -20.73 -30.24
N THR A 22 -7.29 -19.45 -29.92
CA THR A 22 -8.24 -18.61 -30.68
C THR A 22 -7.60 -18.16 -32.01
N PRO A 23 -8.25 -18.33 -33.17
CA PRO A 23 -7.74 -17.82 -34.44
C PRO A 23 -7.46 -16.32 -34.42
N GLU A 24 -6.45 -15.87 -35.18
CA GLU A 24 -5.95 -14.49 -35.13
C GLU A 24 -7.03 -13.42 -35.30
N MET A 25 -7.90 -13.57 -36.32
CA MET A 25 -8.98 -12.62 -36.58
C MET A 25 -9.96 -12.54 -35.40
N GLU A 26 -10.33 -13.69 -34.82
CA GLU A 26 -11.22 -13.74 -33.66
C GLU A 26 -10.55 -13.16 -32.41
N ALA A 27 -9.27 -13.47 -32.17
CA ALA A 27 -8.50 -12.92 -31.06
C ALA A 27 -8.41 -11.38 -31.13
N SER A 28 -8.25 -10.83 -32.34
CA SER A 28 -8.25 -9.38 -32.57
C SER A 28 -9.62 -8.74 -32.28
N MET A 29 -10.72 -9.38 -32.68
CA MET A 29 -12.08 -8.89 -32.33
C MET A 29 -12.34 -8.96 -30.82
N LYS A 30 -11.85 -10.01 -30.14
CA LYS A 30 -11.93 -10.13 -28.69
C LYS A 30 -11.14 -9.04 -27.97
N SER A 31 -9.95 -8.68 -28.46
CA SER A 31 -9.15 -7.61 -27.82
C SER A 31 -9.81 -6.24 -27.93
N VAL A 32 -10.46 -5.93 -29.05
CA VAL A 32 -11.27 -4.70 -29.20
C VAL A 32 -12.45 -4.70 -28.22
N THR A 33 -13.12 -5.84 -28.04
CA THR A 33 -14.21 -6.01 -27.08
C THR A 33 -13.73 -5.77 -25.64
N VAL A 34 -12.60 -6.37 -25.26
CA VAL A 34 -11.96 -6.16 -23.95
C VAL A 34 -11.62 -4.69 -23.74
N MET A 35 -10.94 -4.04 -24.70
CA MET A 35 -10.53 -2.64 -24.59
C MET A 35 -11.73 -1.70 -24.42
N ARG A 36 -12.84 -1.98 -25.12
CA ARG A 36 -14.07 -1.20 -24.99
C ARG A 36 -14.68 -1.35 -23.59
N LEU A 37 -14.75 -2.56 -23.05
CA LEU A 37 -15.23 -2.81 -21.68
C LEU A 37 -14.32 -2.18 -20.63
N GLU A 38 -12.99 -2.37 -20.72
CA GLU A 38 -12.01 -1.74 -19.82
C GLU A 38 -12.15 -0.21 -19.80
N ARG A 39 -12.35 0.42 -20.97
CA ARG A 39 -12.58 1.86 -21.06
C ARG A 39 -13.85 2.28 -20.31
N ASP A 40 -14.97 1.60 -20.56
CA ASP A 40 -16.26 1.96 -19.94
C ASP A 40 -16.25 1.70 -18.42
N LEU A 41 -15.56 0.65 -17.97
CA LEU A 41 -15.31 0.39 -16.54
C LEU A 41 -14.44 1.49 -15.93
N ALA A 42 -13.37 1.92 -16.61
CA ALA A 42 -12.47 2.98 -16.14
C ALA A 42 -13.19 4.33 -16.00
N VAL A 43 -14.14 4.64 -16.88
CA VAL A 43 -14.98 5.86 -16.77
C VAL A 43 -15.82 5.86 -15.49
N ALA A 44 -16.26 4.69 -15.02
CA ALA A 44 -17.03 4.56 -13.78
C ALA A 44 -16.16 4.57 -12.50
N GLN A 45 -14.83 4.52 -12.63
CA GLN A 45 -13.93 4.48 -11.48
C GLN A 45 -13.71 5.88 -10.88
N MET A 46 -13.45 5.90 -9.57
CA MET A 46 -12.95 7.10 -8.90
C MET A 46 -11.53 7.41 -9.38
N SER A 47 -11.22 8.69 -9.54
CA SER A 47 -9.82 9.11 -9.72
C SER A 47 -8.99 8.73 -8.50
N ARG A 48 -7.67 8.58 -8.70
CA ARG A 48 -6.72 8.32 -7.60
C ARG A 48 -6.77 9.37 -6.49
N ILE A 49 -7.07 10.63 -6.84
CA ILE A 49 -7.22 11.71 -5.86
C ILE A 49 -8.49 11.52 -5.02
N GLN A 50 -9.62 11.15 -5.63
CA GLN A 50 -10.86 10.90 -4.89
C GLN A 50 -10.72 9.68 -3.96
N MET A 51 -9.97 8.65 -4.35
CA MET A 51 -9.76 7.45 -3.53
C MET A 51 -8.95 7.71 -2.25
N ARG A 52 -8.26 8.85 -2.15
CA ARG A 52 -7.54 9.25 -0.92
C ARG A 52 -8.46 9.80 0.17
N ASP A 53 -9.70 10.15 -0.17
CA ASP A 53 -10.64 10.72 0.79
C ASP A 53 -11.38 9.58 1.54
N PRO A 54 -11.12 9.39 2.85
CA PRO A 54 -11.74 8.32 3.60
C PRO A 54 -13.26 8.49 3.75
N TYR A 55 -13.79 9.71 3.75
CA TYR A 55 -15.25 9.94 3.80
C TYR A 55 -15.93 9.64 2.46
N LYS A 56 -15.22 9.77 1.32
CA LYS A 56 -15.76 9.34 0.02
C LYS A 56 -15.72 7.83 -0.17
N THR A 57 -14.77 7.15 0.48
CA THR A 57 -14.59 5.70 0.35
C THR A 57 -15.27 4.91 1.46
N TYR A 58 -15.66 5.53 2.57
CA TYR A 58 -16.44 4.88 3.62
C TYR A 58 -17.94 5.00 3.35
N ASN A 59 -18.51 4.02 2.63
CA ASN A 59 -19.95 3.98 2.37
C ASN A 59 -20.53 2.66 2.89
N LYS A 60 -21.19 2.72 4.05
CA LYS A 60 -21.83 1.56 4.67
C LYS A 60 -23.23 1.36 4.08
N TYR A 61 -23.49 0.16 3.59
CA TYR A 61 -24.79 -0.26 3.05
C TYR A 61 -25.24 -1.57 3.67
N THR A 62 -26.54 -1.72 3.92
CA THR A 62 -27.16 -3.05 3.98
C THR A 62 -27.10 -3.70 2.58
N LEU A 63 -27.20 -5.03 2.53
CA LEU A 63 -27.21 -5.73 1.23
C LEU A 63 -28.39 -5.30 0.34
N SER A 64 -29.54 -4.98 0.95
CA SER A 64 -30.72 -4.51 0.23
C SER A 64 -30.48 -3.13 -0.40
N GLU A 65 -29.91 -2.18 0.34
CA GLU A 65 -29.60 -0.86 -0.21
C GLU A 65 -28.56 -0.94 -1.33
N LEU A 66 -27.54 -1.80 -1.18
CA LEU A 66 -26.54 -2.02 -2.23
C LEU A 66 -27.16 -2.62 -3.50
N CYS A 67 -28.07 -3.59 -3.39
CA CYS A 67 -28.87 -4.05 -4.52
C CYS A 67 -29.67 -2.90 -5.17
N GLY A 68 -30.14 -1.93 -4.39
CA GLY A 68 -30.78 -0.72 -4.90
C GLY A 68 -29.84 0.20 -5.71
N VAL A 69 -28.58 0.33 -5.28
CA VAL A 69 -27.53 1.07 -5.99
C VAL A 69 -27.13 0.39 -7.31
N SER A 70 -27.06 -0.94 -7.33
CA SER A 70 -26.66 -1.74 -8.49
C SER A 70 -27.74 -2.77 -8.86
N LYS A 71 -28.85 -2.28 -9.42
CA LYS A 71 -30.09 -3.05 -9.66
C LYS A 71 -29.92 -4.35 -10.46
N ASN A 72 -28.90 -4.44 -11.31
CA ASN A 72 -28.63 -5.63 -12.12
C ASN A 72 -27.68 -6.63 -11.43
N ILE A 73 -27.35 -6.43 -10.15
CA ILE A 73 -26.51 -7.32 -9.36
C ILE A 73 -27.26 -7.73 -8.10
N ASN A 74 -27.58 -9.02 -7.99
CA ASN A 74 -28.21 -9.58 -6.80
C ASN A 74 -27.14 -10.01 -5.78
N TRP A 75 -26.67 -9.05 -4.97
CA TRP A 75 -25.64 -9.32 -3.96
C TRP A 75 -26.08 -10.34 -2.91
N ILE A 76 -27.37 -10.34 -2.54
CA ILE A 76 -27.94 -11.28 -1.57
C ILE A 76 -27.78 -12.72 -2.07
N ALA A 77 -28.01 -12.96 -3.36
CA ALA A 77 -27.81 -14.28 -3.96
C ALA A 77 -26.34 -14.59 -4.29
N LEU A 78 -25.52 -13.57 -4.53
CA LEU A 78 -24.13 -13.72 -5.00
C LEU A 78 -23.12 -13.98 -3.87
N LEU A 79 -23.22 -13.25 -2.75
CA LEU A 79 -22.26 -13.39 -1.65
C LEU A 79 -22.19 -14.82 -1.08
N PRO A 80 -23.29 -15.57 -0.89
CA PRO A 80 -23.23 -16.96 -0.46
C PRO A 80 -22.51 -17.89 -1.45
N GLN A 81 -22.57 -17.61 -2.76
CA GLN A 81 -21.83 -18.38 -3.77
C GLN A 81 -20.32 -18.16 -3.66
N TYR A 82 -19.92 -17.00 -3.13
CA TYR A 82 -18.54 -16.73 -2.75
C TYR A 82 -18.20 -17.27 -1.35
N GLN A 83 -19.07 -18.06 -0.71
CA GLN A 83 -18.86 -18.56 0.65
C GLN A 83 -18.68 -17.44 1.69
N ILE A 84 -19.18 -16.24 1.38
CA ILE A 84 -19.17 -15.13 2.33
C ILE A 84 -20.35 -15.34 3.27
N PRO A 85 -20.13 -15.52 4.59
CA PRO A 85 -21.21 -15.69 5.55
C PRO A 85 -22.12 -14.46 5.55
N ALA A 86 -23.37 -14.62 5.99
CA ALA A 86 -24.31 -13.51 6.05
C ALA A 86 -23.73 -12.32 6.83
N GLN A 87 -23.71 -11.15 6.18
CA GLN A 87 -23.28 -9.88 6.78
C GLN A 87 -24.50 -8.98 6.95
N ASP A 88 -24.57 -8.23 8.05
CA ASP A 88 -25.59 -7.20 8.27
C ASP A 88 -25.43 -6.02 7.30
N SER A 89 -24.18 -5.75 6.93
CA SER A 89 -23.77 -4.59 6.16
C SER A 89 -22.43 -4.84 5.46
N VAL A 90 -22.14 -4.01 4.46
CA VAL A 90 -20.89 -3.99 3.70
C VAL A 90 -20.39 -2.56 3.56
N LEU A 91 -19.06 -2.41 3.52
CA LEU A 91 -18.42 -1.15 3.15
C LEU A 91 -18.11 -1.16 1.66
N VAL A 92 -18.61 -0.16 0.93
CA VAL A 92 -18.50 -0.05 -0.51
C VAL A 92 -17.63 1.16 -0.85
N ASN A 93 -16.40 0.92 -1.31
CA ASN A 93 -15.44 2.01 -1.55
C ASN A 93 -15.86 2.97 -2.67
N SER A 94 -16.55 2.47 -3.70
CA SER A 94 -17.01 3.29 -4.82
C SER A 94 -18.42 2.88 -5.25
N PRO A 95 -19.47 3.41 -4.59
CA PRO A 95 -20.86 3.07 -4.93
C PRO A 95 -21.20 3.41 -6.39
N GLN A 96 -20.66 4.53 -6.90
CA GLN A 96 -20.86 4.96 -8.29
C GLN A 96 -20.23 4.00 -9.31
N PHE A 97 -19.13 3.33 -8.96
CA PHE A 97 -18.59 2.28 -9.82
C PHE A 97 -19.58 1.11 -9.95
N PHE A 98 -20.22 0.68 -8.86
CA PHE A 98 -21.19 -0.41 -8.90
C PHE A 98 -22.50 -0.03 -9.60
N ALA A 99 -22.94 1.23 -9.46
CA ALA A 99 -24.04 1.76 -10.27
C ALA A 99 -23.69 1.77 -11.76
N GLY A 100 -22.47 2.22 -12.11
CA GLY A 100 -21.94 2.17 -13.47
C GLY A 100 -21.86 0.74 -14.01
N LEU A 101 -21.25 -0.18 -13.26
CA LEU A 101 -21.15 -1.60 -13.60
C LEU A 101 -22.52 -2.23 -13.83
N SER A 102 -23.50 -1.93 -12.97
CA SER A 102 -24.88 -2.37 -13.13
C SER A 102 -25.45 -1.95 -14.48
N ASN A 103 -25.22 -0.70 -14.91
CA ASN A 103 -25.67 -0.23 -16.22
C ASN A 103 -24.91 -0.92 -17.37
N LEU A 104 -23.61 -1.14 -17.22
CA LEU A 104 -22.81 -1.85 -18.23
C LEU A 104 -23.25 -3.31 -18.40
N LEU A 105 -23.64 -3.98 -17.31
CA LEU A 105 -24.16 -5.35 -17.34
C LEU A 105 -25.42 -5.48 -18.19
N ALA A 106 -26.31 -4.46 -18.17
CA ALA A 106 -27.50 -4.42 -19.02
C ALA A 106 -27.19 -3.95 -20.46
N LYS A 107 -26.18 -3.10 -20.64
CA LYS A 107 -25.80 -2.52 -21.95
C LYS A 107 -25.10 -3.54 -22.85
N TYR A 108 -24.16 -4.31 -22.32
CA TYR A 108 -23.33 -5.22 -23.11
C TYR A 108 -23.94 -6.62 -23.20
N PRO A 109 -23.86 -7.28 -24.38
CA PRO A 109 -24.35 -8.64 -24.52
C PRO A 109 -23.53 -9.61 -23.67
N LEU A 110 -24.14 -10.71 -23.22
CA LEU A 110 -23.49 -11.72 -22.38
C LEU A 110 -22.18 -12.25 -22.99
N ASN A 111 -22.09 -12.37 -24.32
CA ASN A 111 -20.88 -12.84 -24.98
C ASN A 111 -19.70 -11.88 -24.79
N ASP A 112 -19.91 -10.56 -24.73
CA ASP A 112 -18.85 -9.59 -24.46
C ASP A 112 -18.30 -9.79 -23.03
N TRP A 113 -19.18 -10.05 -22.07
CA TRP A 113 -18.78 -10.38 -20.69
C TRP A 113 -18.04 -11.70 -20.59
N LYS A 114 -18.46 -12.74 -21.33
CA LYS A 114 -17.71 -14.01 -21.41
C LYS A 114 -16.30 -13.79 -21.96
N VAL A 115 -16.15 -12.99 -23.02
CA VAL A 115 -14.83 -12.62 -23.57
C VAL A 115 -14.00 -11.88 -22.52
N TYR A 116 -14.57 -10.93 -21.79
CA TYR A 116 -13.88 -10.18 -20.75
C TYR A 116 -13.42 -11.07 -19.58
N LEU A 117 -14.25 -12.02 -19.16
CA LEU A 117 -13.89 -12.98 -18.11
C LEU A 117 -12.82 -13.98 -18.58
N GLN A 118 -12.87 -14.45 -19.83
CA GLN A 118 -11.80 -15.26 -20.43
C GLN A 118 -10.48 -14.48 -20.44
N TRP A 119 -10.52 -13.21 -20.85
CA TRP A 119 -9.36 -12.32 -20.80
C TRP A 119 -8.80 -12.21 -19.37
N THR A 120 -9.65 -11.98 -18.38
CA THR A 120 -9.23 -11.87 -16.97
C THR A 120 -8.53 -13.14 -16.49
N LEU A 121 -9.07 -14.32 -16.86
CA LEU A 121 -8.45 -15.61 -16.56
C LEU A 121 -7.07 -15.75 -17.23
N LEU A 122 -6.97 -15.46 -18.53
CA LEU A 122 -5.73 -15.54 -19.29
C LEU A 122 -4.65 -14.59 -18.72
N ARG A 123 -5.02 -13.33 -18.45
CA ARG A 123 -4.11 -12.32 -17.88
C ARG A 123 -3.55 -12.78 -16.53
N ASN A 124 -4.40 -13.29 -15.64
CA ASN A 124 -3.98 -13.73 -14.30
C ASN A 124 -3.13 -15.00 -14.35
N ALA A 125 -3.32 -15.87 -15.36
CA ALA A 125 -2.54 -17.08 -15.53
C ALA A 125 -1.19 -16.84 -16.25
N ALA A 126 -1.09 -15.81 -17.09
CA ALA A 126 -0.01 -15.67 -18.08
C ALA A 126 1.41 -15.79 -17.51
N GLU A 127 1.68 -15.19 -16.34
CA GLU A 127 3.00 -15.21 -15.71
C GLU A 127 3.38 -16.58 -15.11
N HIS A 128 2.42 -17.52 -15.07
CA HIS A 128 2.56 -18.85 -14.49
C HIS A 128 2.52 -19.99 -15.52
N LEU A 129 2.42 -19.66 -16.81
CA LEU A 129 2.34 -20.63 -17.90
C LEU A 129 3.67 -20.77 -18.64
N SER A 130 3.64 -21.34 -19.84
CA SER A 130 4.82 -21.54 -20.69
C SER A 130 5.46 -20.22 -21.13
N THR A 131 6.70 -20.30 -21.60
CA THR A 131 7.52 -19.14 -22.03
C THR A 131 6.78 -18.16 -22.94
N PRO A 132 5.98 -18.56 -23.95
CA PRO A 132 5.25 -17.60 -24.78
C PRO A 132 4.26 -16.70 -24.00
N PHE A 133 3.55 -17.24 -23.01
CA PHE A 133 2.63 -16.45 -22.18
C PHE A 133 3.38 -15.47 -21.28
N VAL A 134 4.46 -15.95 -20.65
CA VAL A 134 5.33 -15.15 -19.79
C VAL A 134 6.00 -14.02 -20.59
N GLN A 135 6.42 -14.30 -21.82
CA GLN A 135 6.99 -13.30 -22.72
C GLN A 135 5.95 -12.25 -23.12
N ALA A 136 4.72 -12.66 -23.47
CA ALA A 136 3.66 -11.72 -23.81
C ALA A 136 3.33 -10.75 -22.65
N ALA A 137 3.28 -11.27 -21.41
CA ALA A 137 3.11 -10.45 -20.21
C ALA A 137 4.29 -9.48 -20.00
N PHE A 138 5.51 -9.96 -20.21
CA PHE A 138 6.71 -9.12 -20.10
C PHE A 138 6.80 -8.04 -21.19
N ASP A 139 6.42 -8.35 -22.43
CA ASP A 139 6.40 -7.37 -23.53
C ASP A 139 5.44 -6.22 -23.23
N PHE A 140 4.28 -6.53 -22.64
CA PHE A 140 3.35 -5.51 -22.18
C PHE A 140 3.94 -4.70 -21.02
N ASN A 141 4.57 -5.36 -20.04
CA ASN A 141 5.25 -4.68 -18.93
C ASN A 141 6.34 -3.72 -19.46
N LYS A 142 7.17 -4.15 -20.41
CA LYS A 142 8.20 -3.31 -21.06
C LYS A 142 7.59 -2.04 -21.67
N ALA A 143 6.42 -2.14 -22.29
CA ALA A 143 5.73 -0.98 -22.84
C ALA A 143 5.20 -0.01 -21.76
N GLN A 144 4.86 -0.52 -20.57
CA GLN A 144 4.35 0.27 -19.45
C GLN A 144 5.46 0.91 -18.60
N THR A 145 6.51 0.16 -18.30
CA THR A 145 7.53 0.52 -17.31
C THR A 145 8.86 0.94 -17.94
N GLY A 146 9.08 0.59 -19.21
CA GLY A 146 10.38 0.74 -19.87
C GLY A 146 11.40 -0.35 -19.53
N GLN A 147 11.04 -1.34 -18.69
CA GLN A 147 11.93 -2.44 -18.30
C GLN A 147 12.49 -3.17 -19.53
N LYS A 148 13.83 -3.30 -19.59
CA LYS A 148 14.52 -3.84 -20.78
C LYS A 148 14.65 -5.36 -20.76
N VAL A 149 14.91 -5.92 -19.58
CA VAL A 149 15.19 -7.34 -19.33
C VAL A 149 14.27 -7.86 -18.24
N GLN A 150 13.72 -9.06 -18.43
CA GLN A 150 12.84 -9.68 -17.44
C GLN A 150 13.63 -10.00 -16.17
N THR A 151 13.01 -9.77 -15.02
CA THR A 151 13.55 -10.16 -13.72
C THR A 151 13.93 -11.65 -13.72
N PRO A 152 15.16 -12.01 -13.29
CA PRO A 152 15.63 -13.38 -13.27
C PRO A 152 14.65 -14.32 -12.57
N ARG A 153 14.53 -15.55 -13.08
CA ARG A 153 13.52 -16.51 -12.61
C ARG A 153 13.59 -16.75 -11.11
N TRP A 154 14.79 -16.88 -10.54
CA TRP A 154 14.96 -17.13 -9.11
C TRP A 154 14.42 -15.99 -8.24
N GLN A 155 14.55 -14.73 -8.67
CA GLN A 155 13.97 -13.58 -7.96
C GLN A 155 12.45 -13.61 -8.02
N ARG A 156 11.88 -13.88 -9.20
CA ARG A 156 10.42 -14.03 -9.37
C ARG A 156 9.86 -15.16 -8.49
N MET A 157 10.56 -16.29 -8.41
CA MET A 157 10.15 -17.40 -7.54
C MET A 157 10.30 -17.05 -6.06
N SER A 158 11.35 -16.32 -5.67
CA SER A 158 11.51 -15.83 -4.30
C SER A 158 10.36 -14.90 -3.88
N SER A 159 10.03 -13.89 -4.72
CA SER A 159 8.90 -12.99 -4.46
C SER A 159 7.56 -13.71 -4.45
N LEU A 160 7.40 -14.76 -5.27
CA LEU A 160 6.19 -15.58 -5.28
C LEU A 160 6.05 -16.39 -3.99
N THR A 161 7.14 -16.98 -3.50
CA THR A 161 7.17 -17.69 -2.22
C THR A 161 6.83 -16.74 -1.07
N ASP A 162 7.44 -15.56 -1.01
CA ASP A 162 7.13 -14.57 0.02
C ASP A 162 5.65 -14.13 -0.02
N ARG A 163 5.08 -13.91 -1.20
CA ARG A 163 3.67 -13.52 -1.35
C ARG A 163 2.67 -14.58 -0.86
N ASN A 164 3.02 -15.87 -0.99
CA ASN A 164 2.08 -16.96 -0.71
C ASN A 164 2.36 -17.70 0.60
N LEU A 165 3.62 -17.71 1.05
CA LEU A 165 4.13 -18.44 2.22
C LEU A 165 4.99 -17.51 3.11
N GLY A 166 4.67 -16.23 3.12
CA GLY A 166 5.51 -15.17 3.70
C GLY A 166 5.88 -15.37 5.17
N ASP A 167 4.97 -15.87 6.00
CA ASP A 167 5.27 -16.17 7.41
C ASP A 167 6.23 -17.37 7.57
N LEU A 168 6.18 -18.37 6.68
CA LEU A 168 7.12 -19.49 6.71
C LEU A 168 8.51 -19.04 6.25
N LEU A 169 8.59 -18.27 5.16
CA LEU A 169 9.83 -17.67 4.70
C LEU A 169 10.40 -16.68 5.72
N GLY A 170 9.53 -15.89 6.34
CA GLY A 170 9.85 -14.90 7.35
C GLY A 170 10.52 -15.50 8.58
N GLN A 171 10.04 -16.65 9.05
CA GLN A 171 10.70 -17.39 10.14
C GLN A 171 12.15 -17.74 9.80
N LEU A 172 12.39 -18.28 8.60
CA LEU A 172 13.75 -18.62 8.14
C LEU A 172 14.62 -17.37 7.97
N TYR A 173 14.05 -16.28 7.44
CA TYR A 173 14.74 -15.02 7.24
C TYR A 173 15.19 -14.41 8.58
N VAL A 174 14.27 -14.30 9.54
CA VAL A 174 14.55 -13.73 10.88
C VAL A 174 15.59 -14.57 11.61
N ALA A 175 15.43 -15.90 11.61
CA ALA A 175 16.38 -16.81 12.27
C ALA A 175 17.82 -16.67 11.74
N LYS A 176 17.98 -16.29 10.47
CA LYS A 176 19.28 -16.19 9.82
C LYS A 176 19.87 -14.77 9.82
N TYR A 177 19.05 -13.74 9.66
CA TYR A 177 19.49 -12.39 9.33
C TYR A 177 19.15 -11.34 10.38
N PHE A 178 18.18 -11.58 11.27
CA PHE A 178 17.77 -10.58 12.24
C PHE A 178 18.42 -10.82 13.60
N LYS A 179 19.00 -9.76 14.19
CA LYS A 179 19.65 -9.82 15.50
C LYS A 179 18.83 -9.07 16.56
N PRO A 180 18.69 -9.56 17.80
CA PRO A 180 17.87 -8.93 18.83
C PRO A 180 18.26 -7.48 19.16
N GLU A 181 19.55 -7.12 19.04
CA GLU A 181 20.06 -5.77 19.33
C GLU A 181 19.44 -4.70 18.41
N ALA A 182 19.07 -5.08 17.19
CA ALA A 182 18.36 -4.20 16.27
C ALA A 182 16.99 -3.77 16.84
N LYS A 183 16.29 -4.68 17.54
CA LYS A 183 14.99 -4.37 18.16
C LYS A 183 15.17 -3.36 19.30
N THR A 184 16.11 -3.60 20.21
CA THR A 184 16.41 -2.68 21.32
C THR A 184 16.73 -1.28 20.80
N ARG A 185 17.60 -1.19 19.80
CA ARG A 185 17.99 0.10 19.22
C ARG A 185 16.83 0.80 18.50
N MET A 186 15.96 0.05 17.83
CA MET A 186 14.74 0.60 17.23
C MET A 186 13.78 1.14 18.29
N ASP A 187 13.62 0.45 19.43
CA ASP A 187 12.77 0.92 20.52
C ASP A 187 13.25 2.27 21.09
N GLU A 188 14.58 2.46 21.20
CA GLU A 188 15.18 3.75 21.57
C GLU A 188 14.86 4.86 20.55
N LEU A 189 15.07 4.59 19.26
CA LEU A 189 14.79 5.55 18.19
C LEU A 189 13.31 5.95 18.17
N ILE A 190 12.40 4.97 18.27
CA ILE A 190 10.95 5.22 18.30
C ILE A 190 10.57 6.06 19.53
N SER A 191 11.16 5.78 20.70
CA SER A 191 10.94 6.58 21.91
C SER A 191 11.38 8.03 21.72
N ASN A 192 12.58 8.24 21.16
CA ASN A 192 13.11 9.57 20.89
C ASN A 192 12.27 10.34 19.85
N LEU A 193 11.81 9.65 18.80
CA LEU A 193 10.91 10.23 17.80
C LEU A 193 9.56 10.61 18.41
N ARG A 194 8.97 9.78 19.27
CA ARG A 194 7.76 10.17 20.02
C ARG A 194 7.98 11.44 20.83
N LYS A 195 9.12 11.56 21.51
CA LYS A 195 9.42 12.78 22.26
C LYS A 195 9.61 14.00 21.35
N ALA A 196 10.26 13.83 20.20
CA ALA A 196 10.40 14.88 19.21
C ALA A 196 9.04 15.34 18.65
N PHE A 197 8.12 14.41 18.34
CA PHE A 197 6.76 14.76 17.95
C PHE A 197 6.01 15.52 19.05
N GLU A 198 6.11 15.08 20.31
CA GLU A 198 5.51 15.77 21.45
C GLU A 198 6.01 17.23 21.57
N ILE A 199 7.32 17.44 21.49
CA ILE A 199 7.95 18.78 21.49
C ILE A 199 7.37 19.63 20.37
N ARG A 200 7.35 19.08 19.14
CA ARG A 200 6.86 19.81 17.97
C ARG A 200 5.38 20.13 18.08
N ILE A 201 4.52 19.18 18.46
CA ILE A 201 3.08 19.39 18.64
C ILE A 201 2.79 20.50 19.64
N ASN A 202 3.49 20.50 20.79
CA ASN A 202 3.34 21.54 21.80
C ASN A 202 3.75 22.93 21.27
N GLY A 203 4.79 22.98 20.43
CA GLY A 203 5.27 24.21 19.79
C GLY A 203 4.42 24.74 18.63
N LEU A 204 3.38 24.04 18.15
CA LEU A 204 2.55 24.51 17.03
C LEU A 204 1.67 25.70 17.44
N GLU A 205 2.04 26.92 17.08
CA GLU A 205 1.29 28.14 17.42
C GLU A 205 -0.09 28.23 16.73
N TRP A 206 -0.24 27.55 15.60
CA TRP A 206 -1.46 27.62 14.80
C TRP A 206 -2.59 26.73 15.33
N MET A 207 -2.29 25.76 16.19
CA MET A 207 -3.23 24.74 16.67
C MET A 207 -3.68 25.02 18.11
N SER A 208 -4.99 24.95 18.37
CA SER A 208 -5.55 25.15 19.72
C SER A 208 -5.09 24.10 20.73
N ALA A 209 -5.22 24.43 22.02
CA ALA A 209 -4.90 23.50 23.11
C ALA A 209 -5.77 22.21 23.07
N ALA A 210 -7.03 22.32 22.63
CA ALA A 210 -7.93 21.17 22.52
C ALA A 210 -7.46 20.18 21.46
N THR A 211 -7.11 20.67 20.26
CA THR A 211 -6.62 19.80 19.18
C THR A 211 -5.21 19.26 19.50
N LYS A 212 -4.33 20.05 20.14
CA LYS A 212 -3.04 19.57 20.66
C LYS A 212 -3.22 18.38 21.61
N LYS A 213 -4.16 18.48 22.57
CA LYS A 213 -4.45 17.37 23.50
C LYS A 213 -4.86 16.10 22.77
N ASN A 214 -5.71 16.21 21.74
CA ASN A 214 -6.12 15.06 20.92
C ASN A 214 -4.97 14.48 20.11
N ALA A 215 -4.13 15.33 19.50
CA ALA A 215 -2.95 14.90 18.75
C ALA A 215 -1.95 14.15 19.65
N LEU A 216 -1.69 14.66 20.86
CA LEU A 216 -0.84 14.00 21.86
C LEU A 216 -1.44 12.67 22.35
N ALA A 217 -2.75 12.61 22.57
CA ALA A 217 -3.42 11.35 22.93
C ALA A 217 -3.30 10.30 21.81
N LYS A 218 -3.42 10.73 20.55
CA LYS A 218 -3.19 9.86 19.38
C LYS A 218 -1.74 9.38 19.31
N LEU A 219 -0.78 10.30 19.45
CA LEU A 219 0.66 10.00 19.47
C LEU A 219 1.01 8.97 20.56
N ALA A 220 0.48 9.13 21.77
CA ALA A 220 0.68 8.19 22.87
C ALA A 220 0.10 6.79 22.55
N ALA A 221 -1.01 6.74 21.82
CA ALA A 221 -1.69 5.49 21.46
C ALA A 221 -1.06 4.73 20.27
N PHE A 222 -0.04 5.29 19.59
CA PHE A 222 0.66 4.59 18.52
C PHE A 222 1.19 3.24 19.00
N ARG A 223 1.06 2.21 18.17
CA ARG A 223 1.61 0.87 18.44
C ARG A 223 2.79 0.63 17.49
N PRO A 224 4.02 0.46 17.99
CA PRO A 224 5.14 0.11 17.13
C PRO A 224 5.22 -1.41 16.97
N LYS A 225 5.56 -1.86 15.77
CA LYS A 225 5.87 -3.24 15.42
C LYS A 225 7.22 -3.30 14.72
N VAL A 226 8.17 -4.03 15.28
CA VAL A 226 9.57 -4.04 14.84
C VAL A 226 10.00 -5.47 14.54
N GLY A 227 10.60 -5.67 13.36
CA GLY A 227 11.18 -6.93 12.92
C GLY A 227 10.13 -7.92 12.40
N TYR A 228 9.39 -8.55 13.30
CA TYR A 228 8.54 -9.71 12.99
C TYR A 228 7.46 -9.96 14.05
N THR A 229 6.48 -10.80 13.71
CA THR A 229 5.42 -11.23 14.64
C THR A 229 5.88 -12.38 15.51
N GLU A 230 5.46 -12.39 16.78
CA GLU A 230 5.62 -13.55 17.67
C GLU A 230 4.57 -14.64 17.40
N LYS A 231 3.50 -14.31 16.67
CA LYS A 231 2.39 -15.20 16.35
C LYS A 231 2.29 -15.42 14.84
N TRP A 232 2.99 -16.45 14.36
CA TRP A 232 3.02 -16.82 12.95
C TRP A 232 1.69 -17.43 12.47
N ARG A 233 1.36 -17.17 11.21
CA ARG A 233 0.22 -17.76 10.52
C ARG A 233 0.40 -19.28 10.37
N ASN A 234 -0.65 -20.02 10.68
CA ASN A 234 -0.77 -21.44 10.36
C ASN A 234 -1.26 -21.60 8.90
N TYR A 235 -0.60 -22.44 8.11
CA TYR A 235 -0.93 -22.74 6.70
C TYR A 235 -1.69 -24.07 6.54
N GLU A 236 -2.33 -24.56 7.59
CA GLU A 236 -3.15 -25.77 7.54
C GLU A 236 -4.16 -25.73 6.38
N GLY A 237 -4.25 -26.86 5.66
CA GLY A 237 -5.08 -27.00 4.47
C GLY A 237 -4.51 -26.36 3.19
N LEU A 238 -3.31 -25.77 3.22
CA LEU A 238 -2.59 -25.38 2.00
C LEU A 238 -1.77 -26.55 1.47
N GLU A 239 -2.10 -26.99 0.27
CA GLU A 239 -1.38 -28.06 -0.42
C GLU A 239 -0.44 -27.51 -1.50
N ILE A 240 0.85 -27.86 -1.39
CA ILE A 240 1.90 -27.51 -2.35
C ILE A 240 2.61 -28.79 -2.79
N ARG A 241 2.65 -29.05 -4.10
CA ARG A 241 3.29 -30.23 -4.70
C ARG A 241 4.44 -29.84 -5.63
N PRO A 242 5.59 -30.54 -5.60
CA PRO A 242 6.76 -30.16 -6.39
C PRO A 242 6.57 -30.31 -7.91
N ASP A 243 5.61 -31.12 -8.35
CA ASP A 243 5.38 -31.50 -9.74
C ASP A 243 4.24 -30.73 -10.42
N ASN A 244 3.52 -29.85 -9.71
CA ASN A 244 2.40 -29.10 -10.27
C ASN A 244 2.39 -27.62 -9.86
N TYR A 245 3.23 -26.84 -10.54
CA TYR A 245 3.40 -25.41 -10.27
C TYR A 245 2.09 -24.61 -10.38
N PHE A 246 1.31 -24.78 -11.46
CA PHE A 246 0.10 -23.99 -11.65
C PHE A 246 -1.00 -24.34 -10.63
N ALA A 247 -1.13 -25.62 -10.26
CA ALA A 247 -2.04 -26.01 -9.18
C ALA A 247 -1.64 -25.39 -7.84
N ASN A 248 -0.34 -25.29 -7.53
CA ASN A 248 0.12 -24.63 -6.30
C ASN A 248 -0.30 -23.16 -6.23
N ILE A 249 -0.24 -22.43 -7.35
CA ILE A 249 -0.72 -21.04 -7.41
C ILE A 249 -2.20 -20.99 -7.04
N ARG A 250 -3.02 -21.82 -7.68
CA ARG A 250 -4.47 -21.87 -7.44
C ARG A 250 -4.81 -22.30 -6.02
N ASN A 251 -4.06 -23.26 -5.47
CA ASN A 251 -4.21 -23.71 -4.09
C ASN A 251 -3.91 -22.58 -3.10
N ALA A 252 -2.81 -21.84 -3.31
CA ALA A 252 -2.44 -20.70 -2.48
C ALA A 252 -3.47 -19.56 -2.54
N GLU A 253 -3.97 -19.23 -3.74
CA GLU A 253 -5.03 -18.22 -3.91
C GLU A 253 -6.33 -18.63 -3.22
N SER A 254 -6.76 -19.89 -3.40
CA SER A 254 -7.98 -20.43 -2.78
C SER A 254 -7.87 -20.49 -1.27
N TRP A 255 -6.69 -20.87 -0.76
CA TRP A 255 -6.42 -20.89 0.67
C TRP A 255 -6.44 -19.48 1.27
N ARG A 256 -5.75 -18.51 0.64
CA ARG A 256 -5.75 -17.10 1.08
C ARG A 256 -7.16 -16.51 1.08
N TYR A 257 -7.97 -16.85 0.07
CA TYR A 257 -9.37 -16.45 0.03
C TYR A 257 -10.13 -16.95 1.27
N ARG A 258 -10.04 -18.26 1.58
CA ARG A 258 -10.71 -18.85 2.75
C ARG A 258 -10.20 -18.27 4.06
N ASP A 259 -8.88 -18.06 4.21
CA ASP A 259 -8.31 -17.44 5.42
C ASP A 259 -8.86 -16.02 5.65
N ASN A 260 -8.98 -15.21 4.59
CA ASN A 260 -9.56 -13.87 4.66
C ASN A 260 -11.04 -13.91 5.04
N ILE A 261 -11.84 -14.77 4.39
CA ILE A 261 -13.27 -14.92 4.70
C ILE A 261 -13.47 -15.42 6.13
N ALA A 262 -12.60 -16.31 6.63
CA ALA A 262 -12.65 -16.81 7.99
C ALA A 262 -12.37 -15.75 9.07
N GLN A 263 -11.98 -14.53 8.71
CA GLN A 263 -11.86 -13.40 9.65
C GLN A 263 -13.19 -12.67 9.91
N LEU A 264 -14.17 -12.82 9.03
CA LEU A 264 -15.48 -12.16 9.20
C LEU A 264 -16.15 -12.60 10.50
N GLY A 265 -16.71 -11.64 11.24
CA GLY A 265 -17.35 -11.88 12.54
C GLY A 265 -16.40 -12.10 13.72
N LYS A 266 -15.07 -12.06 13.51
CA LYS A 266 -14.08 -12.18 14.59
C LYS A 266 -13.54 -10.81 15.03
N PRO A 267 -13.05 -10.67 16.27
CA PRO A 267 -12.29 -9.51 16.69
C PRO A 267 -11.05 -9.30 15.81
N VAL A 268 -10.68 -8.04 15.59
CA VAL A 268 -9.46 -7.69 14.85
C VAL A 268 -8.23 -8.21 15.60
N ASP A 269 -7.45 -9.08 14.97
CA ASP A 269 -6.18 -9.56 15.52
C ASP A 269 -5.09 -8.50 15.36
N ARG A 270 -4.84 -7.77 16.45
CA ARG A 270 -3.86 -6.69 16.47
C ARG A 270 -2.41 -7.17 16.54
N THR A 271 -2.12 -8.48 16.63
CA THR A 271 -0.74 -8.99 16.62
C THR A 271 -0.23 -9.29 15.21
N ARG A 272 -1.11 -9.29 14.19
CA ARG A 272 -0.75 -9.56 12.79
C ARG A 272 0.09 -8.43 12.21
N PHE A 273 1.16 -8.77 11.51
CA PHE A 273 1.89 -7.81 10.68
C PHE A 273 1.21 -7.71 9.31
N GLY A 274 1.21 -6.51 8.72
CA GLY A 274 0.72 -6.24 7.37
C GLY A 274 1.78 -6.51 6.30
N MET A 275 3.05 -6.63 6.68
CA MET A 275 4.17 -6.94 5.80
C MET A 275 4.98 -8.11 6.35
N THR A 276 5.58 -8.91 5.46
CA THR A 276 6.41 -10.05 5.84
C THR A 276 7.78 -9.56 6.32
N PRO A 277 8.46 -10.29 7.21
CA PRO A 277 9.78 -9.90 7.71
C PRO A 277 10.84 -9.54 6.64
N PRO A 278 11.00 -10.25 5.51
CA PRO A 278 12.00 -9.88 4.49
C PRO A 278 11.66 -8.62 3.69
N THR A 279 10.48 -8.03 3.89
CA THR A 279 10.06 -6.81 3.17
C THR A 279 10.96 -5.62 3.52
N VAL A 280 11.53 -4.98 2.50
CA VAL A 280 12.27 -3.72 2.63
C VAL A 280 11.29 -2.57 2.44
N ASN A 281 10.52 -2.26 3.47
CA ASN A 281 9.56 -1.16 3.48
C ASN A 281 9.16 -0.81 4.94
N ALA A 282 8.37 0.24 5.13
CA ALA A 282 7.69 0.54 6.38
C ALA A 282 6.23 0.92 6.09
N SER A 283 5.39 1.03 7.13
CA SER A 283 3.99 1.40 6.94
C SER A 283 3.33 1.94 8.20
N TYR A 284 2.32 2.79 8.00
CA TYR A 284 1.33 3.18 8.98
C TYR A 284 -0.05 2.63 8.62
N SER A 285 -0.80 2.20 9.64
CA SER A 285 -2.21 1.84 9.51
C SER A 285 -3.08 2.77 10.35
N ALA A 286 -3.93 3.55 9.68
CA ALA A 286 -4.85 4.48 10.33
C ALA A 286 -5.90 3.78 11.21
N THR A 287 -6.42 2.63 10.77
CA THR A 287 -7.43 1.86 11.49
C THR A 287 -6.88 1.09 12.70
N MET A 288 -5.57 0.89 12.74
CA MET A 288 -4.88 0.23 13.86
C MET A 288 -4.13 1.20 14.76
N ASN A 289 -3.93 2.44 14.29
CA ASN A 289 -3.01 3.44 14.83
C ASN A 289 -1.63 2.83 15.15
N GLU A 290 -1.03 2.24 14.12
CA GLU A 290 0.14 1.37 14.24
C GLU A 290 1.17 1.68 13.16
N ILE A 291 2.45 1.59 13.52
CA ILE A 291 3.60 1.69 12.61
C ILE A 291 4.36 0.37 12.59
N GLN A 292 4.76 -0.09 11.41
CA GLN A 292 5.43 -1.37 11.21
C GLN A 292 6.75 -1.22 10.45
N PHE A 293 7.80 -1.83 11.00
CA PHE A 293 9.16 -1.88 10.43
C PHE A 293 9.60 -3.35 10.35
N PRO A 294 9.37 -4.06 9.23
CA PRO A 294 9.81 -5.44 9.06
C PRO A 294 11.34 -5.56 9.14
N ALA A 295 11.84 -6.74 9.47
CA ALA A 295 13.28 -6.99 9.61
C ALA A 295 14.10 -6.57 8.37
N GLY A 296 13.51 -6.67 7.18
CA GLY A 296 14.14 -6.33 5.91
C GLY A 296 14.49 -4.85 5.75
N ILE A 297 13.80 -3.89 6.40
CA ILE A 297 14.23 -2.48 6.34
C ILE A 297 15.33 -2.16 7.38
N LEU A 298 15.53 -3.04 8.37
CA LEU A 298 16.47 -2.84 9.48
C LEU A 298 17.89 -3.26 9.10
N GLN A 299 18.38 -2.68 8.00
CA GLN A 299 19.72 -2.90 7.45
C GLN A 299 20.26 -1.62 6.79
N PHE A 300 21.57 -1.58 6.55
CA PHE A 300 22.21 -0.49 5.83
C PHE A 300 21.62 -0.34 4.41
N PRO A 301 21.37 0.89 3.90
CA PRO A 301 21.78 2.18 4.47
C PRO A 301 20.80 2.79 5.48
N PHE A 302 19.62 2.21 5.69
CA PHE A 302 18.64 2.78 6.62
C PHE A 302 19.10 2.68 8.06
N PHE A 303 19.65 1.53 8.44
CA PHE A 303 19.91 1.21 9.84
C PHE A 303 21.15 0.33 10.00
N ASP A 304 22.02 0.73 10.92
CA ASP A 304 23.08 -0.12 11.46
C ASP A 304 23.21 0.18 12.96
N PRO A 305 23.00 -0.81 13.87
CA PRO A 305 23.09 -0.60 15.31
C PRO A 305 24.42 0.02 15.78
N SER A 306 25.48 -0.14 15.00
CA SER A 306 26.84 0.33 15.29
C SER A 306 27.23 1.62 14.57
N ALA A 307 26.43 2.10 13.61
CA ALA A 307 26.67 3.36 12.93
C ALA A 307 26.41 4.57 13.84
N ASP A 308 26.98 5.71 13.47
CA ASP A 308 26.78 6.96 14.18
C ASP A 308 25.30 7.39 14.18
N ASP A 309 24.91 8.19 15.17
CA ASP A 309 23.52 8.64 15.32
C ASP A 309 23.09 9.45 14.08
N ALA A 310 23.98 10.23 13.47
CA ALA A 310 23.58 11.05 12.32
C ALA A 310 23.06 10.18 11.16
N VAL A 311 23.73 9.06 10.87
CA VAL A 311 23.28 8.09 9.86
C VAL A 311 21.98 7.41 10.27
N ASN A 312 21.89 6.86 11.47
CA ASN A 312 20.67 6.17 11.90
C ASN A 312 19.45 7.09 11.96
N TYR A 313 19.61 8.34 12.41
CA TYR A 313 18.49 9.29 12.46
C TYR A 313 18.13 9.87 11.08
N GLY A 314 19.10 10.05 10.19
CA GLY A 314 18.85 10.49 8.81
C GLY A 314 18.22 9.40 7.94
N GLY A 315 18.59 8.14 8.17
CA GLY A 315 18.00 6.96 7.55
C GLY A 315 16.73 6.51 8.27
N ILE A 316 16.82 5.46 9.10
CA ILE A 316 15.65 4.83 9.72
C ILE A 316 14.89 5.77 10.66
N GLY A 317 15.55 6.76 11.28
CA GLY A 317 14.88 7.78 12.10
C GLY A 317 13.92 8.64 11.29
N ALA A 318 14.31 9.03 10.07
CA ALA A 318 13.44 9.75 9.14
C ALA A 318 12.28 8.87 8.66
N VAL A 319 12.53 7.57 8.42
CA VAL A 319 11.47 6.59 8.10
C VAL A 319 10.50 6.42 9.26
N ILE A 320 10.97 6.28 10.51
CA ILE A 320 10.11 6.24 11.69
C ILE A 320 9.27 7.51 11.78
N GLY A 321 9.90 8.67 11.58
CA GLY A 321 9.22 9.95 11.56
C GLY A 321 8.16 10.04 10.45
N HIS A 322 8.44 9.48 9.28
CA HIS A 322 7.52 9.44 8.14
C HIS A 322 6.27 8.63 8.49
N GLU A 323 6.44 7.41 8.99
CA GLU A 323 5.31 6.55 9.40
C GLU A 323 4.49 7.14 10.55
N MET A 324 5.15 7.86 11.48
CA MET A 324 4.44 8.58 12.54
C MET A 324 3.66 9.79 12.01
N SER A 325 4.21 10.48 11.01
CA SER A 325 3.56 11.63 10.35
C SER A 325 2.31 11.22 9.58
N HIS A 326 2.26 10.00 9.02
CA HIS A 326 1.05 9.48 8.39
C HIS A 326 -0.16 9.43 9.33
N GLY A 327 0.03 9.28 10.64
CA GLY A 327 -1.08 9.41 11.59
C GLY A 327 -1.66 10.82 11.71
N PHE A 328 -1.01 11.82 11.12
CA PHE A 328 -1.39 13.23 11.15
C PHE A 328 -1.46 13.88 9.76
N ASP A 329 -1.29 13.10 8.68
CA ASP A 329 -1.39 13.60 7.31
C ASP A 329 -2.83 13.92 6.89
N ASP A 330 -3.05 14.26 5.61
CA ASP A 330 -4.39 14.61 5.10
C ASP A 330 -5.44 13.51 5.30
N THR A 331 -5.03 12.25 5.40
CA THR A 331 -5.89 11.08 5.58
C THR A 331 -5.89 10.61 7.04
N GLY A 332 -4.72 10.32 7.62
CA GLY A 332 -4.60 9.82 8.97
C GLY A 332 -5.09 10.80 10.02
N SER A 333 -5.00 12.11 9.78
CA SER A 333 -5.60 13.13 10.66
C SER A 333 -7.12 12.97 10.86
N GLN A 334 -7.80 12.21 10.00
CA GLN A 334 -9.25 11.99 10.07
C GLN A 334 -9.62 10.79 10.95
N TYR A 335 -8.63 10.04 11.43
CA TYR A 335 -8.80 8.90 12.34
C TYR A 335 -8.39 9.27 13.76
N ASP A 336 -9.17 8.87 14.75
CA ASP A 336 -8.86 9.09 16.16
C ASP A 336 -7.76 8.14 16.68
N LYS A 337 -7.46 8.21 17.99
CA LYS A 337 -6.43 7.40 18.65
C LYS A 337 -6.69 5.89 18.61
N ASP A 338 -7.93 5.48 18.43
CA ASP A 338 -8.36 4.08 18.46
C ASP A 338 -8.50 3.50 17.04
N GLY A 339 -8.34 4.36 16.02
CA GLY A 339 -8.41 4.01 14.60
C GLY A 339 -9.79 4.17 13.98
N ASN A 340 -10.69 4.94 14.60
CA ASN A 340 -12.01 5.20 14.05
C ASN A 340 -11.98 6.46 13.16
N LEU A 341 -12.62 6.41 12.00
CA LEU A 341 -12.84 7.60 11.16
C LEU A 341 -13.78 8.57 11.91
N LYS A 342 -13.21 9.60 12.52
CA LYS A 342 -13.91 10.51 13.43
C LYS A 342 -13.21 11.85 13.48
N ASN A 343 -13.97 12.93 13.34
CA ASN A 343 -13.42 14.28 13.52
C ASN A 343 -13.07 14.54 14.99
N TRP A 344 -11.80 14.87 15.25
CA TRP A 344 -11.27 15.29 16.56
C TRP A 344 -10.61 16.68 16.50
N TRP A 345 -10.76 17.39 15.38
CA TRP A 345 -10.28 18.75 15.14
C TRP A 345 -11.36 19.76 15.48
N THR A 346 -10.95 20.95 15.94
CA THR A 346 -11.82 22.14 15.80
C THR A 346 -11.87 22.57 14.34
N GLU A 347 -12.95 23.23 13.93
CA GLU A 347 -13.10 23.74 12.56
C GLU A 347 -11.97 24.71 12.18
N ALA A 348 -11.63 25.63 13.09
CA ALA A 348 -10.55 26.61 12.89
C ALA A 348 -9.18 25.93 12.70
N ASP A 349 -8.86 24.90 13.50
CA ASP A 349 -7.59 24.18 13.36
C ASP A 349 -7.57 23.35 12.06
N ARG A 350 -8.71 22.78 11.65
CA ARG A 350 -8.81 22.05 10.38
C ARG A 350 -8.58 22.97 9.18
N ALA A 351 -9.16 24.18 9.20
CA ALA A 351 -8.94 25.17 8.15
C ALA A 351 -7.46 25.57 8.03
N LYS A 352 -6.80 25.84 9.16
CA LYS A 352 -5.35 26.16 9.22
C LYS A 352 -4.46 25.00 8.78
N PHE A 353 -4.86 23.76 9.06
CA PHE A 353 -4.18 22.58 8.55
C PHE A 353 -4.31 22.51 7.03
N THR A 354 -5.52 22.67 6.50
CA THR A 354 -5.77 22.69 5.04
C THR A 354 -4.93 23.75 4.33
N GLU A 355 -4.92 24.99 4.83
CA GLU A 355 -4.11 26.09 4.29
C GLU A 355 -2.62 25.70 4.14
N ARG A 356 -2.04 25.10 5.18
CA ARG A 356 -0.63 24.64 5.17
C ARG A 356 -0.41 23.50 4.19
N THR A 357 -1.32 22.52 4.16
CA THR A 357 -1.20 21.41 3.21
C THR A 357 -1.37 21.86 1.77
N ASP A 358 -2.15 22.90 1.50
CA ASP A 358 -2.30 23.47 0.16
C ASP A 358 -1.01 24.16 -0.32
N MET A 359 -0.17 24.67 0.59
CA MET A 359 1.17 25.14 0.23
C MET A 359 2.05 23.99 -0.29
N LEU A 360 2.00 22.82 0.36
CA LEU A 360 2.71 21.63 -0.12
C LEU A 360 2.15 21.14 -1.46
N VAL A 361 0.84 21.15 -1.65
CA VAL A 361 0.24 20.83 -2.96
C VAL A 361 0.78 21.76 -4.05
N LYS A 362 0.82 23.07 -3.79
CA LYS A 362 1.35 24.07 -4.75
C LYS A 362 2.82 23.83 -5.05
N GLN A 363 3.64 23.58 -4.02
CA GLN A 363 5.06 23.28 -4.18
C GLN A 363 5.28 22.07 -5.09
N PHE A 364 4.62 20.95 -4.78
CA PHE A 364 4.84 19.72 -5.53
C PHE A 364 4.25 19.78 -6.94
N ASN A 365 3.13 20.49 -7.16
CA ASN A 365 2.61 20.72 -8.52
C ASN A 365 3.64 21.45 -9.43
N ALA A 366 4.55 22.23 -8.86
CA ALA A 366 5.58 22.93 -9.62
C ALA A 366 6.75 22.02 -10.04
N TYR A 367 6.86 20.80 -9.51
CA TYR A 367 7.93 19.88 -9.88
C TYR A 367 7.61 19.11 -11.17
N THR A 368 8.56 19.15 -12.11
CA THR A 368 8.56 18.32 -13.32
C THR A 368 9.37 17.06 -13.06
N VAL A 369 8.75 15.90 -13.26
CA VAL A 369 9.41 14.58 -13.11
C VAL A 369 10.23 14.26 -14.36
N VAL A 370 9.60 14.36 -15.53
CA VAL A 370 10.22 14.12 -16.84
C VAL A 370 9.43 14.85 -17.92
N ASP A 371 10.11 15.54 -18.82
CA ASP A 371 9.52 16.31 -19.94
C ASP A 371 8.36 17.24 -19.50
N THR A 372 7.12 16.81 -19.72
CA THR A 372 5.88 17.56 -19.42
C THR A 372 5.08 16.92 -18.29
N VAL A 373 5.60 15.87 -17.65
CA VAL A 373 4.94 15.16 -16.55
C VAL A 373 5.26 15.88 -15.25
N HIS A 374 4.25 16.52 -14.68
CA HIS A 374 4.31 17.16 -13.37
C HIS A 374 3.88 16.21 -12.25
N VAL A 375 4.44 16.41 -11.06
CA VAL A 375 3.91 15.75 -9.85
C VAL A 375 2.49 16.26 -9.59
N LEU A 376 1.59 15.35 -9.26
CA LEU A 376 0.25 15.70 -8.81
C LEU A 376 0.28 15.91 -7.29
N GLY A 377 0.51 17.14 -6.84
CA GLY A 377 0.72 17.47 -5.43
C GLY A 377 -0.41 17.02 -4.50
N LYS A 378 -1.67 17.02 -4.99
CA LYS A 378 -2.81 16.48 -4.20
C LYS A 378 -2.79 14.95 -4.10
N LEU A 379 -2.25 14.27 -5.09
CA LEU A 379 -2.11 12.81 -5.10
C LEU A 379 -0.98 12.35 -4.17
N THR A 380 0.12 13.11 -4.11
CA THR A 380 1.30 12.79 -3.27
C THR A 380 1.25 13.44 -1.89
N LEU A 381 0.21 14.21 -1.57
CA LEU A 381 0.15 15.06 -0.37
C LEU A 381 0.47 14.32 0.94
N GLY A 382 -0.10 13.13 1.15
CA GLY A 382 0.14 12.34 2.36
C GLY A 382 1.61 11.98 2.53
N GLU A 383 2.24 11.49 1.45
CA GLU A 383 3.68 11.17 1.42
C GLU A 383 4.53 12.43 1.63
N ASN A 384 4.18 13.55 0.99
CA ASN A 384 4.93 14.80 1.15
C ASN A 384 4.86 15.34 2.59
N ILE A 385 3.72 15.17 3.27
CA ILE A 385 3.57 15.47 4.70
C ILE A 385 4.37 14.47 5.54
N GLY A 386 4.34 13.19 5.16
CA GLY A 386 5.16 12.12 5.71
C GLY A 386 6.63 12.47 5.73
N ASP A 387 7.20 12.79 4.56
CA ASP A 387 8.60 13.14 4.39
C ASP A 387 8.97 14.42 5.15
N LEU A 388 8.21 15.50 4.96
CA LEU A 388 8.53 16.77 5.60
C LEU A 388 8.40 16.67 7.12
N GLY A 389 7.32 16.08 7.62
CA GLY A 389 7.07 15.91 9.05
C GLY A 389 8.08 14.95 9.67
N GLY A 390 8.37 13.85 8.98
CA GLY A 390 9.27 12.80 9.42
C GLY A 390 10.71 13.25 9.53
N LEU A 391 11.26 13.87 8.49
CA LEU A 391 12.62 14.40 8.50
C LEU A 391 12.81 15.46 9.60
N ASN A 392 11.82 16.32 9.77
CA ASN A 392 11.80 17.34 10.82
C ASN A 392 11.79 16.75 12.25
N ALA A 393 10.97 15.73 12.48
CA ALA A 393 10.91 15.03 13.76
C ALA A 393 12.20 14.26 14.02
N ALA A 394 12.74 13.57 13.01
CA ALA A 394 14.00 12.85 13.09
C ALA A 394 15.17 13.78 13.39
N TYR A 395 15.24 14.94 12.75
CA TYR A 395 16.26 15.94 13.04
C TYR A 395 16.11 16.49 14.46
N THR A 396 14.88 16.76 14.91
CA THR A 396 14.61 17.19 16.29
C THR A 396 15.09 16.14 17.30
N ALA A 397 14.81 14.86 17.04
CA ALA A 397 15.23 13.75 17.88
C ALA A 397 16.77 13.58 17.85
N PHE A 398 17.40 13.72 16.69
CA PHE A 398 18.85 13.69 16.54
C PHE A 398 19.52 14.76 17.38
N LYS A 399 19.02 16.01 17.37
CA LYS A 399 19.56 17.12 18.19
C LYS A 399 19.37 16.92 19.70
N MET A 400 18.61 15.92 20.14
CA MET A 400 18.52 15.54 21.56
C MET A 400 19.69 14.64 21.99
N THR A 401 20.32 13.92 21.06
CA THR A 401 21.45 13.00 21.30
C THR A 401 22.74 13.75 21.65
N PRO A 402 23.73 13.08 22.27
CA PRO A 402 25.07 13.66 22.45
C PRO A 402 25.72 14.06 21.13
N GLN A 403 25.64 13.22 20.09
CA GLN A 403 26.25 13.51 18.79
C GLN A 403 25.58 14.70 18.08
N GLY A 404 24.26 14.80 18.14
CA GLY A 404 23.53 15.94 17.56
C GLY A 404 23.81 17.26 18.27
N LYS A 405 24.28 17.23 19.53
CA LYS A 405 24.73 18.41 20.29
C LYS A 405 26.23 18.71 20.10
N GLY A 406 26.98 17.74 19.59
CA GLY A 406 28.42 17.85 19.35
C GLY A 406 28.77 18.56 18.05
N THR A 407 30.06 18.78 17.85
CA THR A 407 30.64 19.39 16.65
C THR A 407 31.68 18.49 15.97
N GLU A 408 31.78 17.24 16.40
CA GLU A 408 32.76 16.28 15.90
C GLU A 408 32.51 15.96 14.42
N LYS A 409 33.58 16.07 13.64
CA LYS A 409 33.56 15.74 12.21
C LYS A 409 34.01 14.31 11.99
N ILE A 410 33.27 13.58 11.17
CA ILE A 410 33.64 12.26 10.65
C ILE A 410 33.76 12.44 9.14
N ASP A 411 34.88 12.02 8.57
CA ASP A 411 35.21 12.21 7.14
C ASP A 411 35.05 13.67 6.66
N GLY A 412 35.38 14.63 7.53
CA GLY A 412 35.29 16.06 7.24
C GLY A 412 33.87 16.66 7.32
N LEU A 413 32.84 15.83 7.55
CA LEU A 413 31.45 16.25 7.64
C LEU A 413 30.99 16.46 9.08
N THR A 414 30.29 17.56 9.33
CA THR A 414 29.63 17.84 10.62
C THR A 414 28.49 16.85 10.89
N PRO A 415 28.04 16.69 12.15
CA PRO A 415 26.92 15.79 12.46
C PRO A 415 25.63 16.15 11.69
N ASP A 416 25.34 17.44 11.51
CA ASP A 416 24.19 17.90 10.73
C ASP A 416 24.31 17.53 9.24
N GLN A 417 25.49 17.68 8.64
CA GLN A 417 25.73 17.28 7.24
C GLN A 417 25.57 15.78 7.04
N ARG A 418 26.07 14.96 7.96
CA ARG A 418 25.93 13.49 7.88
C ARG A 418 24.47 13.06 7.99
N PHE A 419 23.68 13.72 8.84
CA PHE A 419 22.24 13.48 8.94
C PHE A 419 21.53 13.71 7.60
N PHE A 420 21.73 14.88 6.99
CA PHE A 420 21.06 15.20 5.72
C PHE A 420 21.62 14.39 4.54
N LEU A 421 22.89 14.02 4.58
CA LEU A 421 23.48 13.11 3.60
C LEU A 421 22.92 11.69 3.72
N SER A 422 22.62 11.22 4.92
CA SER A 422 22.01 9.91 5.13
C SER A 422 20.53 9.86 4.72
N TRP A 423 19.84 11.01 4.71
CA TRP A 423 18.48 11.11 4.20
C TRP A 423 18.42 11.13 2.66
N ALA A 424 19.39 11.80 2.03
CA ALA A 424 19.48 11.98 0.58
C ALA A 424 19.91 10.68 -0.13
#